data_AF-A0A7J6WAC7-F1
#
_entry.id   AF-A0A7J6WAC7-F1
#
_cell.length_a   1.000
_cell.length_b   1.000
_cell.length_c   1.000
_cell.angle_alpha   90.00
_cell.angle_beta   90.00
_cell.angle_gamma   90.00
#
_symmetry.space_group_name_H-M   'P 1'
#
loop_
_entity.id
_entity.type
_entity.pdbx_description
1 polymer ?
#
loop_
_entity_poly.entity_id
_entity_poly.type
_entity_poly.pdbx_seq_one_letter_code
_entity_poly.pdbx_strand_id
1 'polypeptide(L)'
;MAIIASAPGKVLMTGGYLILERPNAGLVLSTNSRFYAIVKPIHDHLQPHSWAWAWTDVKLTSPQLSRESTYKLSLKSPKLQSISSRESGNPFVEQAVQYAVAAAQAVSVDEDKKDMLHKLLLQGLDITILGSNDFYSYRNQIEALGLPLTPESLASLPSFSSITLNAEESREHHSKPEVAKTGLGSSAAMTTAVVAALLQYLGVVHLPLSTQALYPDKDDADLDLVHVVAQSAHCIAQGKVGSGFDVSAAVYGSQRYVRFSPGVLSSAQVAVSWKLLQEVITDVLNEKWDHEKTKFCLPPLMTLVLGEPGTGGSSTPSMVGSVKKWQVSEPQKSLDLWRKLSEANSALEAQLKLLSKFAEEQWETYKCVICSCGGLGYKQ
;
A
#
# COMPACT_ATOMS: atom_id res chain seq x y z
N MET A 1 13.59 -10.98 -18.66
CA MET A 1 13.96 -9.71 -17.99
C MET A 1 13.14 -9.61 -16.71
N ALA A 2 13.73 -9.19 -15.59
CA ALA A 2 13.02 -9.00 -14.33
C ALA A 2 12.64 -7.52 -14.16
N ILE A 3 11.43 -7.26 -13.67
CA ILE A 3 10.96 -5.93 -13.27
C ILE A 3 10.90 -5.88 -11.74
N ILE A 4 11.41 -4.80 -11.17
CA ILE A 4 11.36 -4.52 -9.74
C ILE A 4 10.61 -3.21 -9.55
N ALA A 5 9.48 -3.26 -8.85
CA ALA A 5 8.81 -2.06 -8.38
C ALA A 5 8.83 -2.01 -6.85
N SER A 6 8.72 -0.82 -6.29
CA SER A 6 8.63 -0.65 -4.84
C SER A 6 7.64 0.44 -4.46
N ALA A 7 7.03 0.29 -3.30
CA ALA A 7 6.08 1.26 -2.75
C ALA A 7 6.40 1.54 -1.27
N PRO A 8 6.37 2.82 -0.84
CA PRO A 8 6.68 3.18 0.53
C PRO A 8 5.56 2.79 1.50
N GLY A 9 5.93 2.66 2.78
CA GLY A 9 4.97 2.68 3.87
C GLY A 9 4.40 4.07 4.10
N LYS A 10 3.47 4.19 5.03
CA LYS A 10 2.81 5.45 5.35
C LYS A 10 2.57 5.68 6.83
N VAL A 11 2.34 6.93 7.18
CA VAL A 11 1.89 7.38 8.51
C VAL A 11 0.83 8.44 8.32
N LEU A 12 -0.29 8.30 9.03
CA LEU A 12 -1.34 9.31 9.08
C LEU A 12 -1.01 10.28 10.23
N MET A 13 -0.65 11.51 9.89
CA MET A 13 -0.30 12.54 10.87
C MET A 13 -1.53 13.29 11.37
N THR A 14 -2.49 13.58 10.48
CA THR A 14 -3.77 14.23 10.82
C THR A 14 -4.93 13.55 10.10
N GLY A 15 -6.16 13.76 10.57
CA GLY A 15 -7.37 13.19 9.95
C GLY A 15 -7.75 11.80 10.46
N GLY A 16 -7.22 11.36 11.60
CA GLY A 16 -7.64 10.12 12.27
C GLY A 16 -9.16 10.05 12.42
N TYR A 17 -9.77 8.98 11.89
CA TYR A 17 -11.22 8.79 11.70
C TYR A 17 -11.91 9.80 10.77
N LEU A 18 -11.61 11.10 10.87
CA LEU A 18 -12.22 12.15 10.03
C LEU A 18 -12.04 11.88 8.53
N ILE A 19 -10.86 11.39 8.11
CA ILE A 19 -10.53 11.08 6.71
C ILE A 19 -11.42 9.98 6.10
N LEU A 20 -12.21 9.28 6.92
CA LEU A 20 -13.24 8.35 6.47
C LEU A 20 -14.47 9.08 5.92
N GLU A 21 -14.56 10.41 5.96
CA GLU A 21 -15.73 11.16 5.50
C GLU A 21 -15.28 12.40 4.73
N ARG A 22 -15.87 12.64 3.55
CA ARG A 22 -15.67 13.89 2.82
C ARG A 22 -16.35 15.04 3.58
N PRO A 23 -15.82 16.28 3.54
CA PRO A 23 -14.62 16.73 2.81
C PRO A 23 -13.35 16.70 3.67
N ASN A 24 -13.30 15.93 4.76
CA ASN A 24 -12.18 16.00 5.69
C ASN A 24 -10.88 15.49 5.06
N ALA A 25 -9.81 16.26 5.19
CA ALA A 25 -8.48 15.90 4.75
C ALA A 25 -7.67 15.22 5.85
N GLY A 26 -6.67 14.44 5.45
CA GLY A 26 -5.58 14.02 6.33
C GLY A 26 -4.23 14.28 5.70
N LEU A 27 -3.27 14.65 6.54
CA LEU A 27 -1.86 14.71 6.16
C LEU A 27 -1.25 13.32 6.33
N VAL A 28 -0.74 12.79 5.21
CA VAL A 28 -0.13 11.47 5.13
C VAL A 28 1.31 11.63 4.72
N LEU A 29 2.21 11.03 5.48
CA LEU A 29 3.63 11.00 5.18
C LEU A 29 4.01 9.60 4.74
N SER A 30 4.66 9.49 3.58
CA SER A 30 5.33 8.27 3.16
C SER A 30 6.60 8.06 3.98
N THR A 31 6.93 6.80 4.27
CA THR A 31 8.16 6.44 4.99
C THR A 31 9.26 6.00 4.03
N ASN A 32 10.49 5.94 4.54
CA ASN A 32 11.63 5.36 3.83
C ASN A 32 11.58 3.82 3.74
N SER A 33 10.77 3.16 4.58
CA SER A 33 10.50 1.72 4.50
C SER A 33 9.69 1.38 3.26
N ARG A 34 10.08 0.33 2.52
CA ARG A 34 9.45 -0.02 1.25
C ARG A 34 9.08 -1.51 1.16
N PHE A 35 7.98 -1.79 0.48
CA PHE A 35 7.76 -3.11 -0.12
C PHE A 35 8.34 -3.12 -1.52
N TYR A 36 8.84 -4.27 -1.92
CA TYR A 36 9.38 -4.58 -3.23
C TYR A 36 8.63 -5.77 -3.81
N ALA A 37 8.30 -5.67 -5.09
CA ALA A 37 7.79 -6.78 -5.88
C ALA A 37 8.71 -6.99 -7.07
N ILE A 38 9.16 -8.22 -7.25
CA ILE A 38 10.02 -8.65 -8.35
C ILE A 38 9.19 -9.57 -9.22
N VAL A 39 8.99 -9.20 -10.49
CA VAL A 39 8.27 -10.01 -11.48
C VAL A 39 9.24 -10.45 -12.56
N LYS A 40 9.27 -11.76 -12.84
CA LYS A 40 10.07 -12.36 -13.92
C LYS A 40 9.31 -13.55 -14.54
N PRO A 41 9.66 -13.99 -15.75
CA PRO A 41 9.05 -15.17 -16.34
C PRO A 41 9.41 -16.45 -15.57
N ILE A 42 8.51 -17.44 -15.58
CA ILE A 42 8.81 -18.81 -15.10
C ILE A 42 9.53 -19.59 -16.20
N HIS A 43 9.16 -19.35 -17.45
CA HIS A 43 9.68 -20.05 -18.62
C HIS A 43 10.38 -19.06 -19.57
N ASP A 44 11.66 -19.30 -19.85
CA ASP A 44 12.44 -18.48 -20.79
C ASP A 44 12.01 -18.67 -22.25
N HIS A 45 11.44 -19.84 -22.57
CA HIS A 45 10.98 -20.19 -23.92
C HIS A 45 9.54 -20.71 -23.89
N LEU A 46 8.71 -20.21 -24.81
CA LEU A 46 7.35 -20.70 -25.02
C LEU A 46 7.38 -22.07 -25.70
N GLN A 47 6.58 -23.01 -25.19
CA GLN A 47 6.43 -24.31 -25.85
C GLN A 47 5.63 -24.13 -27.16
N PRO A 48 5.87 -24.96 -28.20
CA PRO A 48 5.21 -24.82 -29.50
C PRO A 48 3.67 -24.89 -29.47
N HIS A 49 3.09 -25.37 -28.37
CA HIS A 49 1.65 -25.53 -28.13
C HIS A 49 1.09 -24.59 -27.05
N SER A 50 1.91 -23.66 -26.53
CA SER A 50 1.51 -22.74 -25.46
C SER A 50 0.40 -21.75 -25.87
N TRP A 51 0.29 -21.43 -27.15
CA TRP A 51 -0.71 -20.50 -27.68
C TRP A 51 -2.16 -20.95 -27.44
N ALA A 52 -2.40 -22.25 -27.23
CA ALA A 52 -3.72 -22.80 -26.93
C ALA A 52 -4.02 -22.87 -25.42
N TRP A 53 -3.10 -22.46 -24.55
CA TRP A 53 -3.30 -22.52 -23.11
C TRP A 53 -4.34 -21.50 -22.67
N ALA A 54 -5.40 -21.98 -22.00
CA ALA A 54 -6.38 -21.10 -21.36
C ALA A 54 -5.89 -20.55 -20.01
N TRP A 55 -4.69 -20.95 -19.57
CA TRP A 55 -4.15 -20.73 -18.23
C TRP A 55 -2.68 -20.34 -18.29
N THR A 56 -2.26 -19.51 -17.34
CA THR A 56 -0.85 -19.24 -17.05
C THR A 56 -0.48 -19.67 -15.64
N ASP A 57 0.77 -20.08 -15.46
CA ASP A 57 1.35 -20.40 -14.16
C ASP A 57 1.75 -19.13 -13.40
N VAL A 58 1.36 -19.05 -12.13
CA VAL A 58 1.75 -17.96 -11.24
C VAL A 58 2.40 -18.55 -10.00
N LYS A 59 3.63 -18.15 -9.72
CA LYS A 59 4.37 -18.48 -8.51
C LYS A 59 4.49 -17.22 -7.65
N LEU A 60 4.04 -17.31 -6.40
CA LEU A 60 4.15 -16.26 -5.40
C LEU A 60 5.12 -16.70 -4.31
N THR A 61 6.18 -15.93 -4.07
CA THR A 61 7.19 -16.24 -3.06
C THR A 61 7.32 -15.08 -2.06
N SER A 62 7.25 -15.38 -0.76
CA SER A 62 7.58 -14.44 0.31
C SER A 62 8.64 -15.07 1.23
N PRO A 63 9.94 -14.83 0.95
CA PRO A 63 11.04 -15.45 1.70
C PRO A 63 10.99 -15.13 3.20
N GLN A 64 10.63 -13.89 3.57
CA GLN A 64 10.54 -13.45 4.96
C GLN A 64 9.52 -14.22 5.79
N LEU A 65 8.46 -14.73 5.14
CA LEU A 65 7.43 -15.54 5.76
C LEU A 65 7.63 -17.04 5.54
N SER A 66 8.69 -17.43 4.81
CA SER A 66 8.90 -18.81 4.34
C SER A 66 7.66 -19.39 3.64
N ARG A 67 6.97 -18.57 2.83
CA ARG A 67 5.76 -18.96 2.11
C ARG A 67 6.00 -18.97 0.61
N GLU A 68 5.48 -20.02 -0.02
CA GLU A 68 5.45 -20.18 -1.46
C GLU A 68 4.07 -20.71 -1.85
N SER A 69 3.46 -20.10 -2.86
CA SER A 69 2.13 -20.50 -3.34
C SER A 69 2.10 -20.49 -4.86
N THR A 70 1.54 -21.55 -5.43
CA THR A 70 1.47 -21.76 -6.88
C THR A 70 0.02 -21.78 -7.33
N TYR A 71 -0.28 -21.06 -8.40
CA TYR A 71 -1.62 -20.87 -8.92
C TYR A 71 -1.67 -21.08 -10.43
N LYS A 72 -2.84 -21.48 -10.93
CA LYS A 72 -3.24 -21.27 -12.33
C LYS A 72 -4.08 -20.01 -12.44
N LEU A 73 -3.74 -19.11 -13.34
CA LEU A 73 -4.52 -17.91 -13.67
C LEU A 73 -5.22 -18.11 -15.01
N SER A 74 -6.55 -17.99 -15.05
CA SER A 74 -7.32 -18.07 -16.30
C SER A 74 -7.08 -16.82 -17.14
N LEU A 75 -6.74 -17.00 -18.42
CA LEU A 75 -6.49 -15.88 -19.34
C LEU A 75 -7.79 -15.27 -19.88
N LYS A 76 -8.89 -16.05 -19.94
CA LYS A 76 -10.20 -15.54 -20.37
C LYS A 76 -10.93 -14.76 -19.27
N SER A 77 -10.72 -15.20 -18.04
CA SER A 77 -11.37 -14.65 -16.86
C SER A 77 -10.32 -14.61 -15.74
N PRO A 78 -9.58 -13.51 -15.57
CA PRO A 78 -8.39 -13.41 -14.71
C PRO A 78 -8.69 -13.73 -13.24
N LYS A 79 -8.76 -15.03 -12.97
CA LYS A 79 -9.10 -15.62 -11.68
C LYS A 79 -8.04 -16.63 -11.32
N LEU A 80 -7.49 -16.48 -10.12
CA LEU A 80 -6.49 -17.40 -9.59
C LEU A 80 -7.16 -18.66 -9.02
N GLN A 81 -6.56 -19.81 -9.32
CA GLN A 81 -6.90 -21.10 -8.72
C GLN A 81 -5.65 -21.66 -8.05
N SER A 82 -5.70 -21.80 -6.72
CA SER A 82 -4.60 -22.37 -5.96
C SER A 82 -4.41 -23.85 -6.32
N ILE A 83 -3.17 -24.23 -6.63
CA ILE A 83 -2.78 -25.63 -6.86
C ILE A 83 -2.36 -26.28 -5.53
N SER A 84 -1.84 -25.49 -4.59
CA SER A 84 -1.42 -25.93 -3.26
C SER A 84 -2.61 -26.01 -2.30
N SER A 85 -2.81 -27.19 -1.68
CA SER A 85 -3.97 -27.49 -0.81
C SER A 85 -3.80 -27.14 0.67
N ARG A 86 -2.66 -26.55 1.09
CA ARG A 86 -2.30 -26.45 2.51
C ARG A 86 -1.93 -25.05 3.04
N GLU A 87 -1.69 -24.06 2.18
CA GLU A 87 -1.40 -22.69 2.64
C GLU A 87 -2.51 -21.75 2.20
N SER A 88 -3.12 -21.03 3.16
CA SER A 88 -4.04 -19.96 2.81
C SER A 88 -3.23 -18.83 2.19
N GLY A 89 -3.41 -18.61 0.89
CA GLY A 89 -2.78 -17.53 0.16
C GLY A 89 -3.12 -16.15 0.74
N ASN A 90 -2.37 -15.14 0.31
CA ASN A 90 -2.58 -13.78 0.77
C ASN A 90 -3.61 -13.08 -0.12
N PRO A 91 -4.82 -12.76 0.37
CA PRO A 91 -5.88 -12.20 -0.46
C PRO A 91 -5.48 -10.87 -1.10
N PHE A 92 -4.64 -10.06 -0.44
CA PHE A 92 -4.16 -8.79 -1.00
C PHE A 92 -3.28 -8.99 -2.24
N VAL A 93 -2.44 -10.02 -2.24
CA VAL A 93 -1.56 -10.33 -3.38
C VAL A 93 -2.36 -11.02 -4.48
N GLU A 94 -3.24 -11.94 -4.12
CA GLU A 94 -4.11 -12.62 -5.10
C GLU A 94 -4.99 -11.63 -5.85
N GLN A 95 -5.62 -10.68 -5.15
CA GLN A 95 -6.40 -9.63 -5.79
C GLN A 95 -5.51 -8.69 -6.60
N ALA A 96 -4.31 -8.33 -6.12
CA ALA A 96 -3.37 -7.51 -6.88
C ALA A 96 -3.02 -8.13 -8.25
N VAL A 97 -2.72 -9.44 -8.27
CA VAL A 97 -2.41 -10.17 -9.52
C VAL A 97 -3.62 -10.19 -10.46
N GLN A 98 -4.79 -10.59 -9.95
CA GLN A 98 -6.01 -10.70 -10.76
C GLN A 98 -6.41 -9.35 -11.36
N TYR A 99 -6.42 -8.29 -10.56
CA TYR A 99 -6.78 -6.94 -11.00
C TYR A 99 -5.74 -6.33 -11.95
N ALA A 100 -4.44 -6.55 -11.73
CA ALA A 100 -3.40 -6.06 -12.63
C ALA A 100 -3.49 -6.71 -14.02
N VAL A 101 -3.68 -8.03 -14.07
CA VAL A 101 -3.84 -8.74 -15.36
C VAL A 101 -5.15 -8.34 -16.04
N ALA A 102 -6.25 -8.20 -15.29
CA ALA A 102 -7.52 -7.72 -15.84
C ALA A 102 -7.38 -6.31 -16.43
N ALA A 103 -6.71 -5.40 -15.73
CA ALA A 103 -6.46 -4.04 -16.20
C ALA A 103 -5.58 -4.05 -17.46
N ALA A 104 -4.52 -4.88 -17.49
CA ALA A 104 -3.67 -5.02 -18.66
C ALA A 104 -4.45 -5.49 -19.90
N GLN A 105 -5.36 -6.44 -19.72
CA GLN A 105 -6.23 -6.93 -20.79
C GLN A 105 -7.24 -5.86 -21.26
N ALA A 106 -7.80 -5.09 -20.33
CA ALA A 106 -8.76 -4.03 -20.66
C ALA A 106 -8.11 -2.84 -21.40
N VAL A 107 -6.87 -2.49 -21.05
CA VAL A 107 -6.12 -1.37 -21.66
C VAL A 107 -5.48 -1.77 -23.01
N SER A 108 -5.19 -3.05 -23.22
CA SER A 108 -4.60 -3.56 -24.47
C SER A 108 -5.66 -3.74 -25.56
N VAL A 109 -6.01 -2.65 -26.25
CA VAL A 109 -7.10 -2.65 -27.25
C VAL A 109 -6.66 -3.14 -28.63
N ASP A 110 -5.43 -2.83 -29.04
CA ASP A 110 -4.85 -3.22 -30.34
C ASP A 110 -4.36 -4.68 -30.34
N GLU A 111 -4.52 -5.37 -31.48
CA GLU A 111 -4.15 -6.79 -31.62
C GLU A 111 -2.66 -7.05 -31.39
N ASP A 112 -1.77 -6.15 -31.81
CA ASP A 112 -0.33 -6.30 -31.58
C ASP A 112 0.01 -6.24 -30.08
N LYS A 113 -0.68 -5.35 -29.34
CA LYS A 113 -0.51 -5.22 -27.88
C LYS A 113 -1.11 -6.43 -27.16
N LYS A 114 -2.26 -6.94 -27.58
CA LYS A 114 -2.86 -8.17 -27.03
C LYS A 114 -1.96 -9.37 -27.26
N ASP A 115 -1.38 -9.51 -28.44
CA ASP A 115 -0.46 -10.59 -28.77
C ASP A 115 0.81 -10.54 -27.92
N MET A 116 1.38 -9.35 -27.72
CA MET A 116 2.53 -9.14 -26.84
C MET A 116 2.19 -9.47 -25.38
N LEU A 117 1.06 -8.96 -24.88
CA LEU A 117 0.55 -9.27 -23.55
C LEU A 117 0.36 -10.78 -23.36
N HIS A 118 -0.27 -11.44 -24.33
CA HIS A 118 -0.52 -12.88 -24.30
C HIS A 118 0.78 -13.67 -24.27
N LYS A 119 1.78 -13.31 -25.11
CA LYS A 119 3.11 -13.94 -25.09
C LYS A 119 3.80 -13.80 -23.72
N LEU A 120 3.74 -12.62 -23.09
CA LEU A 120 4.30 -12.40 -21.76
C LEU A 120 3.59 -13.25 -20.70
N LEU A 121 2.26 -13.34 -20.75
CA LEU A 121 1.49 -14.16 -19.82
C LEU A 121 1.79 -15.65 -20.00
N LEU A 122 1.99 -16.14 -21.23
CA LEU A 122 2.30 -17.56 -21.49
C LEU A 122 3.68 -17.99 -20.96
N GLN A 123 4.57 -17.06 -20.65
CA GLN A 123 5.85 -17.35 -19.99
C GLN A 123 5.70 -17.68 -18.49
N GLY A 124 4.50 -17.50 -17.93
CA GLY A 124 4.27 -17.61 -16.49
C GLY A 124 4.80 -16.40 -15.72
N LEU A 125 4.31 -16.22 -14.49
CA LEU A 125 4.66 -15.10 -13.63
C LEU A 125 5.30 -15.62 -12.33
N ASP A 126 6.59 -15.41 -12.14
CA ASP A 126 7.29 -15.60 -10.86
C ASP A 126 7.37 -14.25 -10.14
N ILE A 127 6.65 -14.13 -9.03
CA ILE A 127 6.49 -12.91 -8.25
C ILE A 127 7.09 -13.13 -6.86
N THR A 128 8.17 -12.40 -6.56
CA THR A 128 8.78 -12.38 -5.22
C THR A 128 8.44 -11.08 -4.50
N ILE A 129 7.98 -11.18 -3.26
CA ILE A 129 7.57 -10.05 -2.43
C ILE A 129 8.47 -9.94 -1.20
N LEU A 130 9.02 -8.75 -0.99
CA LEU A 130 9.91 -8.40 0.11
C LEU A 130 9.47 -7.09 0.74
N GLY A 131 9.51 -6.97 2.07
CA GLY A 131 9.20 -5.75 2.81
C GLY A 131 10.35 -5.41 3.75
N SER A 132 10.71 -4.13 3.83
CA SER A 132 11.66 -3.62 4.83
C SER A 132 11.30 -4.13 6.24
N ASN A 133 12.32 -4.33 7.08
CA ASN A 133 12.13 -4.85 8.43
C ASN A 133 11.17 -3.97 9.25
N ASP A 134 11.12 -2.66 9.00
CA ASP A 134 10.25 -1.69 9.70
C ASP A 134 8.73 -1.98 9.59
N PHE A 135 8.30 -2.80 8.63
CA PHE A 135 6.88 -3.18 8.51
C PHE A 135 6.43 -4.20 9.55
N TYR A 136 7.39 -4.82 10.25
CA TYR A 136 7.17 -5.91 11.19
C TYR A 136 7.85 -5.62 12.52
N SER A 137 7.31 -6.15 13.61
CA SER A 137 7.99 -6.07 14.90
C SER A 137 9.06 -7.15 15.00
N TYR A 138 10.31 -6.72 15.19
CA TYR A 138 11.46 -7.58 15.49
C TYR A 138 11.81 -7.56 16.98
N ARG A 139 10.93 -7.02 17.83
CA ARG A 139 11.18 -6.81 19.26
C ARG A 139 11.71 -8.06 19.96
N ASN A 140 11.00 -9.19 19.82
CA ASN A 140 11.39 -10.45 20.46
C ASN A 140 12.77 -10.94 20.00
N GLN A 141 13.11 -10.74 18.72
CA GLN A 141 14.41 -11.14 18.18
C GLN A 141 15.53 -10.24 18.69
N ILE A 142 15.28 -8.93 18.77
CA ILE A 142 16.24 -7.95 19.31
C ILE A 142 16.47 -8.20 20.80
N GLU A 143 15.40 -8.40 21.58
CA GLU A 143 15.48 -8.73 23.02
C GLU A 143 16.21 -10.07 23.25
N ALA A 144 15.94 -11.09 22.43
CA ALA A 144 16.63 -12.38 22.52
C ALA A 144 18.14 -12.29 22.21
N LEU A 145 18.56 -11.30 21.41
CA LEU A 145 19.97 -10.99 21.16
C LEU A 145 20.60 -10.13 22.27
N GLY A 146 19.84 -9.71 23.28
CA GLY A 146 20.31 -8.81 24.35
C GLY A 146 20.61 -7.40 23.85
N LEU A 147 20.05 -7.00 22.70
CA LEU A 147 20.25 -5.68 22.10
C LEU A 147 19.21 -4.68 22.62
N PRO A 148 19.55 -3.38 22.74
CA PRO A 148 18.59 -2.36 23.14
C PRO A 148 17.54 -2.12 22.04
N LEU A 149 16.32 -1.73 22.41
CA LEU A 149 15.24 -1.44 21.46
C LEU A 149 15.42 -0.07 20.80
N THR A 150 16.38 0.02 19.88
CA THR A 150 16.69 1.24 19.14
C THR A 150 16.65 1.01 17.63
N PRO A 151 16.53 2.08 16.82
CA PRO A 151 16.61 1.97 15.35
C PRO A 151 17.91 1.31 14.87
N GLU A 152 19.03 1.55 15.55
CA GLU A 152 20.34 0.98 15.22
C GLU A 152 20.35 -0.54 15.41
N SER A 153 19.71 -1.05 16.46
CA SER A 153 19.56 -2.49 16.68
C SER A 153 18.72 -3.14 15.57
N LEU A 154 17.62 -2.50 15.14
CA LEU A 154 16.84 -3.00 14.01
C LEU A 154 17.64 -2.98 12.70
N ALA A 155 18.43 -1.92 12.47
CA ALA A 155 19.29 -1.78 11.31
C ALA A 155 20.46 -2.78 11.29
N SER A 156 20.84 -3.33 12.46
CA SER A 156 21.87 -4.38 12.56
C SER A 156 21.39 -5.74 12.03
N LEU A 157 20.07 -5.95 11.92
CA LEU A 157 19.52 -7.17 11.33
C LEU A 157 19.69 -7.14 9.80
N PRO A 158 19.94 -8.30 9.16
CA PRO A 158 19.95 -8.38 7.70
C PRO A 158 18.67 -7.80 7.08
N SER A 159 18.82 -7.09 5.96
CA SER A 159 17.65 -6.62 5.21
C SER A 159 16.78 -7.79 4.78
N PHE A 160 15.46 -7.62 4.91
CA PHE A 160 14.47 -8.67 4.60
C PHE A 160 14.67 -9.92 5.48
N SER A 161 14.90 -9.71 6.77
CA SER A 161 15.05 -10.81 7.73
C SER A 161 13.79 -11.67 7.80
N SER A 162 13.96 -12.93 8.17
CA SER A 162 12.84 -13.83 8.44
C SER A 162 12.04 -13.33 9.63
N ILE A 163 10.72 -13.30 9.49
CA ILE A 163 9.81 -12.85 10.52
C ILE A 163 9.56 -14.03 11.45
N THR A 164 9.91 -13.91 12.73
CA THR A 164 9.38 -14.84 13.73
C THR A 164 7.89 -14.57 13.89
N LEU A 165 7.09 -15.54 13.47
CA LEU A 165 5.68 -15.58 13.79
C LEU A 165 5.54 -15.63 15.31
N ASN A 166 4.64 -14.82 15.89
CA ASN A 166 4.34 -14.91 17.31
C ASN A 166 3.91 -16.35 17.61
N ALA A 167 4.68 -17.07 18.43
CA ALA A 167 4.25 -18.35 18.96
C ALA A 167 3.02 -18.08 19.85
N GLU A 168 1.90 -18.71 19.56
CA GLU A 168 0.71 -18.59 20.40
C GLU A 168 1.00 -19.16 21.79
N GLU A 169 1.01 -18.31 22.82
CA GLU A 169 0.94 -18.75 24.22
C GLU A 169 -0.49 -19.16 24.65
N SER A 170 -1.45 -19.33 23.72
CA SER A 170 -2.82 -19.74 24.06
C SER A 170 -3.31 -20.91 23.20
N ARG A 171 -3.20 -22.13 23.76
CA ARG A 171 -3.67 -23.40 23.20
C ARG A 171 -5.20 -23.57 23.10
N GLU A 172 -6.00 -22.52 22.90
CA GLU A 172 -7.47 -22.67 22.93
C GLU A 172 -8.27 -22.00 21.80
N HIS A 173 -7.65 -21.32 20.84
CA HIS A 173 -8.37 -20.88 19.65
C HIS A 173 -7.54 -21.08 18.38
N HIS A 174 -8.17 -21.58 17.32
CA HIS A 174 -7.60 -21.82 15.99
C HIS A 174 -7.23 -20.51 15.25
N SER A 175 -6.61 -19.54 15.91
CA SER A 175 -6.05 -18.36 15.26
C SER A 175 -4.75 -18.74 14.54
N LYS A 176 -4.58 -18.22 13.32
CA LYS A 176 -3.32 -18.39 12.61
C LYS A 176 -2.29 -17.48 13.27
N PRO A 177 -1.01 -17.89 13.38
CA PRO A 177 0.05 -17.03 13.90
C PRO A 177 0.03 -15.67 13.17
N GLU A 178 -0.28 -14.61 13.91
CA GLU A 178 -0.39 -13.27 13.35
C GLU A 178 0.98 -12.61 13.35
N VAL A 179 1.40 -12.18 12.15
CA VAL A 179 2.59 -11.35 11.98
C VAL A 179 2.34 -10.02 12.69
N ALA A 180 3.16 -9.67 13.69
CA ALA A 180 3.10 -8.37 14.34
C ALA A 180 3.45 -7.27 13.33
N LYS A 181 2.43 -6.51 12.91
CA LYS A 181 2.57 -5.38 11.97
C LYS A 181 2.72 -4.07 12.73
N THR A 182 3.59 -3.19 12.25
CA THR A 182 3.88 -1.89 12.88
C THR A 182 2.86 -0.79 12.58
N GLY A 183 1.87 -1.06 11.73
CA GLY A 183 0.84 -0.08 11.34
C GLY A 183 1.23 0.84 10.16
N LEU A 184 2.40 0.64 9.56
CA LEU A 184 2.89 1.39 8.40
C LEU A 184 2.10 1.19 7.08
N GLY A 185 0.99 0.45 7.11
CA GLY A 185 0.19 0.15 5.91
C GLY A 185 0.81 -0.93 5.01
N SER A 186 1.35 -2.00 5.60
CA SER A 186 2.04 -3.07 4.86
C SER A 186 1.19 -3.70 3.75
N SER A 187 -0.12 -3.88 3.95
CA SER A 187 -1.00 -4.40 2.89
C SER A 187 -1.14 -3.45 1.71
N ALA A 188 -1.26 -2.14 1.95
CA ALA A 188 -1.35 -1.14 0.90
C ALA A 188 -0.04 -1.05 0.11
N ALA A 189 1.10 -0.92 0.80
CA ALA A 189 2.42 -0.87 0.16
C ALA A 189 2.71 -2.14 -0.66
N MET A 190 2.42 -3.33 -0.11
CA MET A 190 2.58 -4.60 -0.81
C MET A 190 1.69 -4.70 -2.06
N THR A 191 0.38 -4.40 -1.93
CA THR A 191 -0.55 -4.42 -3.07
C THR A 191 -0.09 -3.47 -4.17
N THR A 192 0.28 -2.24 -3.81
CA THR A 192 0.77 -1.24 -4.77
C THR A 192 2.05 -1.69 -5.47
N ALA A 193 3.03 -2.25 -4.74
CA ALA A 193 4.27 -2.73 -5.33
C ALA A 193 4.02 -3.86 -6.35
N VAL A 194 3.15 -4.82 -6.02
CA VAL A 194 2.79 -5.93 -6.91
C VAL A 194 2.07 -5.43 -8.16
N VAL A 195 1.07 -4.55 -8.00
CA VAL A 195 0.34 -3.96 -9.13
C VAL A 195 1.28 -3.18 -10.04
N ALA A 196 2.12 -2.31 -9.48
CA ALA A 196 3.08 -1.52 -10.24
C ALA A 196 4.06 -2.40 -11.02
N ALA A 197 4.63 -3.43 -10.38
CA ALA A 197 5.58 -4.34 -11.04
C ALA A 197 4.91 -5.14 -12.18
N LEU A 198 3.68 -5.60 -11.98
CA LEU A 198 2.93 -6.34 -13.00
C LEU A 198 2.53 -5.46 -14.17
N LEU A 199 1.95 -4.28 -13.93
CA LEU A 199 1.55 -3.38 -15.02
C LEU A 199 2.78 -2.94 -15.84
N GLN A 200 3.91 -2.68 -15.19
CA GLN A 200 5.17 -2.38 -15.88
C GLN A 200 5.69 -3.59 -16.67
N TYR A 201 5.67 -4.78 -16.08
CA TYR A 201 6.11 -6.03 -16.73
C TYR A 201 5.27 -6.38 -17.96
N LEU A 202 3.97 -6.14 -17.87
CA LEU A 202 3.00 -6.40 -18.94
C LEU A 202 2.98 -5.26 -20.00
N GLY A 203 3.82 -4.22 -19.85
CA GLY A 203 3.94 -3.13 -20.82
C GLY A 203 2.76 -2.17 -20.84
N VAL A 204 2.00 -2.09 -19.74
CA VAL A 204 0.79 -1.25 -19.62
C VAL A 204 1.14 0.16 -19.13
N VAL A 205 2.18 0.28 -18.31
CA VAL A 205 2.67 1.55 -17.75
C VAL A 205 4.18 1.68 -17.98
N HIS A 206 4.67 2.92 -17.94
CA HIS A 206 6.08 3.29 -18.02
C HIS A 206 6.50 4.10 -16.80
N LEU A 207 6.61 3.40 -15.67
CA LEU A 207 7.07 3.99 -14.42
C LEU A 207 8.56 4.35 -14.49
N PRO A 208 8.97 5.50 -13.92
CA PRO A 208 10.36 5.96 -13.97
C PRO A 208 11.29 4.98 -13.24
N LEU A 209 12.32 4.52 -13.97
CA LEU A 209 13.42 3.73 -13.43
C LEU A 209 14.30 4.66 -12.57
N SER A 210 14.03 4.70 -11.27
CA SER A 210 14.81 5.32 -10.17
C SER A 210 15.76 6.48 -10.52
N THR A 211 15.54 7.64 -9.88
CA THR A 211 16.37 8.87 -9.76
C THR A 211 16.19 10.02 -10.75
N GLN A 212 15.52 9.87 -11.90
CA GLN A 212 15.43 10.99 -12.88
C GLN A 212 14.15 11.84 -12.83
N ALA A 213 13.11 11.43 -12.09
CA ALA A 213 11.89 12.23 -11.95
C ALA A 213 11.57 12.48 -10.47
N LEU A 214 12.30 13.40 -9.83
CA LEU A 214 11.94 13.94 -8.50
C LEU A 214 10.65 14.77 -8.54
N TYR A 215 10.07 14.96 -9.72
CA TYR A 215 8.85 15.72 -9.94
C TYR A 215 7.98 14.98 -10.98
N PRO A 216 7.18 13.97 -10.58
CA PRO A 216 6.04 13.62 -11.39
C PRO A 216 5.18 14.88 -11.51
N ASP A 217 4.86 15.27 -12.74
CA ASP A 217 3.88 16.31 -13.03
C ASP A 217 2.53 15.94 -12.38
N LYS A 218 1.64 16.93 -12.24
CA LYS A 218 0.35 16.74 -11.54
C LYS A 218 -0.53 15.63 -12.14
N ASP A 219 -0.26 15.21 -13.38
CA ASP A 219 -1.08 14.28 -14.16
C ASP A 219 -0.21 13.14 -14.73
N ASP A 220 0.30 12.28 -13.84
CA ASP A 220 0.95 11.03 -14.25
C ASP A 220 -0.14 9.95 -14.43
N ALA A 221 -0.59 9.80 -15.68
CA ALA A 221 -1.63 8.85 -16.06
C ALA A 221 -1.26 7.39 -15.72
N ASP A 222 0.03 7.06 -15.73
CA ASP A 222 0.52 5.72 -15.38
C ASP A 222 0.38 5.49 -13.87
N LEU A 223 0.77 6.47 -13.04
CA LEU A 223 0.55 6.39 -11.58
C LEU A 223 -0.94 6.38 -11.23
N ASP A 224 -1.77 7.13 -11.94
CA ASP A 224 -3.23 7.09 -11.75
C ASP A 224 -3.80 5.72 -12.09
N LEU A 225 -3.32 5.06 -13.16
CA LEU A 225 -3.68 3.68 -13.46
C LEU A 225 -3.24 2.71 -12.36
N VAL A 226 -2.00 2.82 -11.87
CA VAL A 226 -1.52 2.02 -10.72
C VAL A 226 -2.41 2.22 -9.51
N HIS A 227 -2.76 3.47 -9.18
CA HIS A 227 -3.62 3.79 -8.04
C HIS A 227 -5.01 3.17 -8.17
N VAL A 228 -5.68 3.35 -9.30
CA VAL A 228 -7.04 2.81 -9.50
C VAL A 228 -7.04 1.28 -9.35
N VAL A 229 -6.09 0.60 -9.97
CA VAL A 229 -5.98 -0.87 -9.94
C VAL A 229 -5.62 -1.34 -8.51
N ALA A 230 -4.61 -0.75 -7.87
CA ALA A 230 -4.19 -1.12 -6.53
C ALA A 230 -5.27 -0.84 -5.47
N GLN A 231 -5.97 0.30 -5.58
CA GLN A 231 -7.03 0.67 -4.65
C GLN A 231 -8.23 -0.27 -4.77
N SER A 232 -8.58 -0.66 -5.98
CA SER A 232 -9.65 -1.62 -6.25
C SER A 232 -9.32 -3.00 -5.69
N ALA A 233 -8.13 -3.51 -6.00
CA ALA A 233 -7.64 -4.79 -5.49
C ALA A 233 -7.61 -4.81 -3.95
N HIS A 234 -7.11 -3.73 -3.35
CA HIS A 234 -7.03 -3.59 -1.89
C HIS A 234 -8.40 -3.55 -1.23
N CYS A 235 -9.36 -2.77 -1.76
CA CYS A 235 -10.72 -2.70 -1.23
C CYS A 235 -11.43 -4.06 -1.26
N ILE A 236 -11.24 -4.84 -2.34
CA ILE A 236 -11.84 -6.17 -2.48
C ILE A 236 -11.19 -7.16 -1.51
N ALA A 237 -9.86 -7.16 -1.42
CA ALA A 237 -9.14 -8.01 -0.46
C ALA A 237 -9.50 -7.66 0.99
N GLN A 238 -9.76 -6.39 1.30
CA GLN A 238 -10.16 -5.92 2.62
C GLN A 238 -11.65 -6.18 2.92
N GLY A 239 -12.48 -6.43 1.90
CA GLY A 239 -13.93 -6.64 2.02
C GLY A 239 -14.72 -5.37 2.37
N LYS A 240 -14.13 -4.18 2.25
CA LYS A 240 -14.79 -2.89 2.51
C LYS A 240 -14.10 -1.74 1.78
N VAL A 241 -14.84 -0.67 1.54
CA VAL A 241 -14.26 0.60 1.07
C VAL A 241 -13.75 1.40 2.26
N GLY A 242 -12.42 1.45 2.39
CA GLY A 242 -11.72 2.33 3.32
C GLY A 242 -11.68 3.78 2.84
N SER A 243 -10.83 4.59 3.47
CA SER A 243 -10.55 5.96 3.02
C SER A 243 -9.62 6.00 1.80
N GLY A 244 -8.77 4.99 1.59
CA GLY A 244 -7.86 4.89 0.46
C GLY A 244 -6.57 5.71 0.56
N PHE A 245 -6.36 6.43 1.66
CA PHE A 245 -5.17 7.25 1.86
C PHE A 245 -3.88 6.41 1.91
N ASP A 246 -3.99 5.15 2.31
CA ASP A 246 -2.87 4.24 2.48
C ASP A 246 -2.33 3.77 1.13
N VAL A 247 -3.20 3.32 0.24
CA VAL A 247 -2.84 3.00 -1.15
C VAL A 247 -2.41 4.25 -1.90
N SER A 248 -3.15 5.36 -1.74
CA SER A 248 -2.81 6.62 -2.39
C SER A 248 -1.41 7.11 -1.98
N ALA A 249 -1.03 7.05 -0.71
CA ALA A 249 0.32 7.43 -0.27
C ALA A 249 1.40 6.44 -0.73
N ALA A 250 1.06 5.15 -0.89
CA ALA A 250 1.96 4.16 -1.47
C ALA A 250 2.22 4.38 -2.98
N VAL A 251 1.32 5.08 -3.69
CA VAL A 251 1.50 5.42 -5.10
C VAL A 251 2.16 6.80 -5.27
N TYR A 252 1.58 7.83 -4.66
CA TYR A 252 1.96 9.23 -4.91
C TYR A 252 2.93 9.81 -3.88
N GLY A 253 3.22 9.08 -2.80
CA GLY A 253 4.07 9.54 -1.71
C GLY A 253 3.35 10.45 -0.71
N SER A 254 4.12 11.30 -0.04
CA SER A 254 3.63 12.21 1.00
C SER A 254 2.67 13.28 0.45
N GLN A 255 1.52 13.42 1.10
CA GLN A 255 0.41 14.20 0.55
C GLN A 255 -0.58 14.66 1.62
N ARG A 256 -1.30 15.73 1.29
CA ARG A 256 -2.62 16.02 1.87
C ARG A 256 -3.66 15.32 1.01
N TYR A 257 -4.46 14.46 1.64
CA TYR A 257 -5.40 13.56 0.97
C TYR A 257 -6.84 13.77 1.44
N VAL A 258 -7.78 13.81 0.50
CA VAL A 258 -9.23 13.68 0.73
C VAL A 258 -9.73 12.44 0.00
N ARG A 259 -10.46 11.59 0.72
CA ARG A 259 -10.98 10.33 0.17
C ARG A 259 -11.90 10.52 -1.03
N PHE A 260 -11.88 9.57 -1.94
CA PHE A 260 -12.89 9.45 -2.99
C PHE A 260 -14.29 9.15 -2.40
N SER A 261 -15.32 9.50 -3.17
CA SER A 261 -16.71 9.14 -2.91
C SER A 261 -16.90 7.62 -3.01
N PRO A 262 -17.52 6.97 -2.02
CA PRO A 262 -17.62 5.50 -2.00
C PRO A 262 -18.31 4.90 -3.25
N GLY A 263 -19.14 5.68 -3.95
CA GLY A 263 -19.82 5.26 -5.19
C GLY A 263 -18.88 4.89 -6.33
N VAL A 264 -17.65 5.41 -6.36
CA VAL A 264 -16.63 5.12 -7.39
C VAL A 264 -16.26 3.64 -7.44
N LEU A 265 -16.40 2.92 -6.32
CA LEU A 265 -16.11 1.48 -6.22
C LEU A 265 -17.37 0.61 -6.14
N SER A 266 -18.54 1.16 -6.47
CA SER A 266 -19.81 0.43 -6.41
C SER A 266 -19.83 -0.79 -7.35
N SER A 267 -19.30 -0.67 -8.57
CA SER A 267 -19.16 -1.75 -9.55
C SER A 267 -18.26 -2.88 -9.03
N ALA A 268 -17.15 -2.54 -8.37
CA ALA A 268 -16.23 -3.50 -7.75
C ALA A 268 -16.88 -4.25 -6.57
N GLN A 269 -17.73 -3.59 -5.78
CA GLN A 269 -18.41 -4.24 -4.65
C GLN A 269 -19.53 -5.19 -5.09
N VAL A 270 -20.27 -4.87 -6.15
CA VAL A 270 -21.37 -5.70 -6.68
C VAL A 270 -20.83 -6.94 -7.42
N ALA A 271 -19.60 -6.87 -7.94
CA ALA A 271 -18.90 -7.94 -8.65
C ALA A 271 -18.74 -9.27 -7.90
N VAL A 272 -18.94 -9.28 -6.57
CA VAL A 272 -18.95 -10.52 -5.77
C VAL A 272 -20.06 -11.49 -6.23
N SER A 273 -21.00 -11.04 -7.08
CA SER A 273 -22.19 -11.81 -7.39
C SER A 273 -22.38 -12.23 -8.86
N TRP A 274 -22.13 -11.43 -9.92
CA TRP A 274 -22.41 -11.90 -11.31
C TRP A 274 -21.57 -11.31 -12.49
N LYS A 275 -20.73 -10.27 -12.31
CA LYS A 275 -19.96 -9.65 -13.41
C LYS A 275 -18.57 -10.28 -13.62
N LEU A 276 -18.08 -10.28 -14.86
CA LEU A 276 -16.70 -10.69 -15.16
C LEU A 276 -15.71 -9.62 -14.64
N LEU A 277 -14.58 -10.04 -14.05
CA LEU A 277 -13.58 -9.11 -13.50
C LEU A 277 -13.09 -8.06 -14.52
N GLN A 278 -13.04 -8.43 -15.81
CA GLN A 278 -12.70 -7.52 -16.90
C GLN A 278 -13.72 -6.40 -17.10
N GLU A 279 -15.02 -6.68 -16.98
CA GLU A 279 -16.06 -5.64 -17.06
C GLU A 279 -15.95 -4.70 -15.87
N VAL A 280 -15.73 -5.28 -14.68
CA VAL A 280 -15.60 -4.52 -13.43
C VAL A 280 -14.42 -3.56 -13.47
N ILE A 281 -13.25 -4.04 -13.92
CA ILE A 281 -12.08 -3.16 -14.02
C ILE A 281 -12.28 -2.10 -15.09
N THR A 282 -12.93 -2.43 -16.21
CA THR A 282 -13.25 -1.45 -17.25
C THR A 282 -14.18 -0.36 -16.74
N ASP A 283 -15.23 -0.73 -15.99
CA ASP A 283 -16.12 0.23 -15.33
C ASP A 283 -15.31 1.14 -14.39
N VAL A 284 -14.52 0.55 -13.48
CA VAL A 284 -13.74 1.31 -12.49
C VAL A 284 -12.65 2.20 -13.10
N LEU A 285 -12.06 1.80 -14.23
CA LEU A 285 -11.09 2.61 -14.97
C LEU A 285 -11.73 3.81 -15.66
N ASN A 286 -13.01 3.70 -16.06
CA ASN A 286 -13.77 4.78 -16.69
C ASN A 286 -14.47 5.70 -15.69
N GLU A 287 -14.56 5.30 -14.41
CA GLU A 287 -15.15 6.11 -13.36
C GLU A 287 -14.34 7.37 -13.08
N LYS A 288 -15.04 8.44 -12.69
CA LYS A 288 -14.38 9.70 -12.29
C LYS A 288 -14.00 9.63 -10.81
N TRP A 289 -12.74 9.27 -10.55
CA TRP A 289 -12.17 9.26 -9.21
C TRP A 289 -12.02 10.68 -8.66
N ASP A 290 -12.88 11.06 -7.71
CA ASP A 290 -12.98 12.41 -7.13
C ASP A 290 -12.12 12.61 -5.86
N HIS A 291 -11.12 11.75 -5.62
CA HIS A 291 -10.17 11.97 -4.54
C HIS A 291 -9.35 13.24 -4.80
N GLU A 292 -8.97 13.93 -3.74
CA GLU A 292 -8.09 15.10 -3.84
C GLU A 292 -6.74 14.76 -3.22
N LYS A 293 -5.68 15.01 -3.97
CA LYS A 293 -4.29 14.84 -3.52
C LYS A 293 -3.51 16.12 -3.79
N THR A 294 -2.84 16.66 -2.78
CA THR A 294 -1.85 17.73 -2.97
C THR A 294 -0.54 17.36 -2.28
N LYS A 295 0.58 17.63 -2.94
CA LYS A 295 1.92 17.29 -2.42
C LYS A 295 2.11 17.94 -1.05
N PHE A 296 2.67 17.18 -0.12
CA PHE A 296 3.00 17.66 1.22
C PHE A 296 4.34 17.07 1.65
N CYS A 297 5.21 17.93 2.18
CA CYS A 297 6.45 17.53 2.83
C CYS A 297 6.54 18.18 4.21
N LEU A 298 7.27 17.55 5.11
CA LEU A 298 7.64 18.21 6.36
C LEU A 298 8.55 19.40 6.06
N PRO A 299 8.49 20.47 6.87
CA PRO A 299 9.44 21.56 6.79
C PRO A 299 10.89 21.03 6.89
N PRO A 300 11.86 21.67 6.20
CA PRO A 300 13.26 21.26 6.27
C PRO A 300 13.76 21.14 7.72
N LEU A 301 14.70 20.22 7.98
CA LEU A 301 15.24 19.98 9.33
C LEU A 301 14.24 19.41 10.36
N MET A 302 13.01 19.08 9.95
CA MET A 302 12.08 18.31 10.77
C MET A 302 12.08 16.84 10.35
N THR A 303 12.12 15.93 11.33
CA THR A 303 12.11 14.48 11.11
C THR A 303 10.97 13.84 11.88
N LEU A 304 10.23 12.96 11.22
CA LEU A 304 9.22 12.12 11.87
C LEU A 304 9.91 10.90 12.49
N VAL A 305 9.77 10.73 13.80
CA VAL A 305 10.22 9.52 14.51
C VAL A 305 9.01 8.65 14.84
N LEU A 306 9.12 7.36 14.57
CA LEU A 306 8.05 6.38 14.79
C LEU A 306 8.43 5.43 15.91
N GLY A 307 7.57 5.36 16.93
CA GLY A 307 7.68 4.41 18.03
C GLY A 307 6.68 3.27 17.85
N GLU A 308 7.18 2.03 17.92
CA GLU A 308 6.36 0.82 17.92
C GLU A 308 6.04 0.41 19.36
N PRO A 309 4.76 0.19 19.74
CA PRO A 309 4.40 -0.10 21.13
C PRO A 309 4.81 -1.52 21.61
N GLY A 310 5.22 -2.43 20.73
CA GLY A 310 5.77 -3.76 21.07
C GLY A 310 4.75 -4.88 21.23
N THR A 311 3.46 -4.57 21.43
CA THR A 311 2.43 -5.57 21.70
C THR A 311 1.20 -5.37 20.83
N GLY A 312 0.94 -6.31 19.92
CA GLY A 312 -0.32 -6.48 19.20
C GLY A 312 -0.71 -5.34 18.24
N GLY A 313 -1.12 -5.69 17.02
CA GLY A 313 -1.80 -4.72 16.15
C GLY A 313 -3.19 -4.40 16.71
N SER A 314 -3.66 -3.16 16.59
CA SER A 314 -5.06 -2.85 16.86
C SER A 314 -5.94 -3.38 15.73
N SER A 315 -7.07 -4.03 16.06
CA SER A 315 -8.08 -4.39 15.05
C SER A 315 -8.79 -3.13 14.57
N THR A 316 -8.22 -2.50 13.54
CA THR A 316 -8.74 -1.25 12.94
C THR A 316 -10.23 -1.32 12.58
N PRO A 317 -10.77 -2.45 12.03
CA PRO A 317 -12.21 -2.55 11.77
C PRO A 317 -13.08 -2.44 13.02
N SER A 318 -12.65 -3.03 14.14
CA SER A 318 -13.37 -2.99 15.41
C SER A 318 -13.44 -1.56 15.96
N MET A 319 -12.30 -0.85 15.98
CA MET A 319 -12.25 0.53 16.48
C MET A 319 -13.09 1.50 15.66
N VAL A 320 -13.02 1.41 14.32
CA VAL A 320 -13.86 2.22 13.42
C VAL A 320 -15.35 1.92 13.64
N GLY A 321 -15.71 0.65 13.85
CA GLY A 321 -17.09 0.26 14.17
C GLY A 321 -17.58 0.88 15.47
N SER A 322 -16.77 0.86 16.52
CA SER A 322 -17.09 1.47 17.82
C SER A 322 -17.27 2.99 17.72
N VAL A 323 -16.40 3.68 16.99
CA VAL A 323 -16.51 5.12 16.76
C VAL A 323 -17.81 5.47 16.01
N LYS A 324 -18.16 4.71 14.96
CA LYS A 324 -19.41 4.91 14.22
C LYS A 324 -20.65 4.69 15.09
N LYS A 325 -20.66 3.64 15.92
CA LYS A 325 -21.75 3.40 16.89
C LYS A 325 -21.89 4.57 17.86
N TRP A 326 -20.77 5.09 18.36
CA TRP A 326 -20.78 6.25 19.24
C TRP A 326 -21.33 7.50 18.55
N GLN A 327 -20.92 7.80 17.32
CA GLN A 327 -21.44 8.94 16.54
C GLN A 327 -22.97 8.91 16.41
N VAL A 328 -23.55 7.72 16.17
CA VAL A 328 -25.00 7.53 16.09
C VAL A 328 -25.67 7.73 17.46
N SER A 329 -25.05 7.25 18.54
CA SER A 329 -25.60 7.37 19.89
C SER A 329 -25.55 8.80 20.47
N GLU A 330 -24.56 9.60 20.07
CA GLU A 330 -24.35 10.96 20.57
C GLU A 330 -24.08 11.95 19.42
N PRO A 331 -25.07 12.25 18.57
CA PRO A 331 -24.86 13.00 17.33
C PRO A 331 -24.34 14.42 17.54
N GLN A 332 -24.88 15.15 18.52
CA GLN A 332 -24.45 16.54 18.78
C GLN A 332 -23.01 16.59 19.33
N LYS A 333 -22.71 15.75 20.33
CA LYS A 333 -21.36 15.69 20.92
C LYS A 333 -20.33 15.22 19.90
N SER A 334 -20.67 14.25 19.07
CA SER A 334 -19.77 13.75 18.03
C SER A 334 -19.50 14.79 16.96
N LEU A 335 -20.53 15.53 16.50
CA LEU A 335 -20.38 16.64 15.57
C LEU A 335 -19.49 17.75 16.13
N ASP A 336 -19.71 18.13 17.39
CA ASP A 336 -18.89 19.17 18.05
C ASP A 336 -17.42 18.74 18.21
N LEU A 337 -17.17 17.47 18.55
CA LEU A 337 -15.82 16.93 18.61
C LEU A 337 -15.17 16.84 17.22
N TRP A 338 -15.91 16.39 16.20
CA TRP A 338 -15.45 16.30 14.82
C TRP A 338 -15.00 17.67 14.30
N ARG A 339 -15.79 18.71 14.55
CA ARG A 339 -15.46 20.09 14.18
C ARG A 339 -14.16 20.55 14.85
N LYS A 340 -14.03 20.37 16.17
CA LYS A 340 -12.81 20.75 16.92
C LYS A 340 -11.57 20.00 16.40
N LEU A 341 -11.68 18.71 16.12
CA LEU A 341 -10.58 17.92 15.54
C LEU A 341 -10.22 18.40 14.13
N SER A 342 -11.22 18.73 13.31
CA SER A 342 -11.00 19.25 11.96
C SER A 342 -10.30 20.62 11.96
N GLU A 343 -10.73 21.52 12.86
CA GLU A 343 -10.10 22.81 13.08
C GLU A 343 -8.65 22.66 13.56
N ALA A 344 -8.40 21.78 14.53
CA ALA A 344 -7.06 21.49 15.03
C ALA A 344 -6.13 20.90 13.95
N ASN A 345 -6.64 19.94 13.16
CA ASN A 345 -5.90 19.36 12.03
C ASN A 345 -5.53 20.44 10.99
N SER A 346 -6.48 21.33 10.68
CA SER A 346 -6.27 22.42 9.72
C SER A 346 -5.28 23.46 10.23
N ALA A 347 -5.33 23.78 11.53
CA ALA A 347 -4.37 24.67 12.18
C ALA A 347 -2.95 24.10 12.11
N LEU A 348 -2.77 22.81 12.41
CA LEU A 348 -1.46 22.15 12.30
C LEU A 348 -0.94 22.18 10.85
N GLU A 349 -1.79 21.86 9.87
CA GLU A 349 -1.43 21.94 8.45
C GLU A 349 -0.94 23.35 8.07
N ALA A 350 -1.66 24.38 8.49
CA ALA A 350 -1.32 25.77 8.22
C ALA A 350 0.03 26.17 8.84
N GLN A 351 0.30 25.76 10.08
CA GLN A 351 1.57 26.04 10.75
C GLN A 351 2.75 25.35 10.07
N LEU A 352 2.60 24.09 9.65
CA LEU A 352 3.64 23.37 8.91
C LEU A 352 3.92 24.04 7.56
N LYS A 353 2.88 24.44 6.82
CA LYS A 353 3.05 25.20 5.57
C LYS A 353 3.77 26.53 5.78
N LEU A 354 3.45 27.24 6.87
CA LEU A 354 4.11 28.49 7.22
C LEU A 354 5.61 28.28 7.53
N LEU A 355 5.96 27.21 8.24
CA LEU A 355 7.35 26.84 8.50
C LEU A 355 8.12 26.51 7.21
N SER A 356 7.52 25.76 6.28
CA SER A 356 8.12 25.51 4.97
C SER A 356 8.36 26.82 4.20
N LYS A 357 7.39 27.74 4.22
CA LYS A 357 7.52 29.07 3.61
C LYS A 357 8.66 29.87 4.24
N PHE A 358 8.80 29.87 5.56
CA PHE A 358 9.92 30.54 6.24
C PHE A 358 11.27 29.91 5.88
N ALA A 359 11.34 28.58 5.70
CA ALA A 359 12.55 27.92 5.25
C ALA A 359 12.97 28.35 3.83
N GLU A 360 11.99 28.58 2.95
CA GLU A 360 12.22 29.06 1.57
C GLU A 360 12.63 30.55 1.54
N GLU A 361 11.96 31.41 2.30
CA GLU A 361 12.15 32.87 2.26
C GLU A 361 13.30 33.36 3.16
N GLN A 362 13.54 32.69 4.29
CA GLN A 362 14.45 33.14 5.35
C GLN A 362 15.27 31.99 5.94
N TRP A 363 15.98 31.26 5.07
CA TRP A 363 16.71 30.04 5.42
C TRP A 363 17.60 30.15 6.67
N GLU A 364 18.45 31.17 6.77
CA GLU A 364 19.39 31.30 7.90
C GLU A 364 18.67 31.53 9.24
N THR A 365 17.64 32.39 9.25
CA THR A 365 16.81 32.63 10.44
C THR A 365 16.05 31.37 10.83
N TYR A 366 15.41 30.72 9.85
CA TYR A 366 14.69 29.47 10.04
C TYR A 366 15.59 28.40 10.65
N LYS A 367 16.73 28.13 10.03
CA LYS A 367 17.72 27.14 10.48
C LYS A 367 18.20 27.44 11.89
N CYS A 368 18.55 28.71 12.18
CA CYS A 368 19.00 29.13 13.51
C CYS A 368 17.94 28.83 14.59
N VAL A 369 16.67 29.17 14.32
CA VAL A 369 15.55 28.92 15.25
C VAL A 369 15.33 27.41 15.44
N ILE A 370 15.25 26.63 14.36
CA ILE A 370 15.03 25.18 14.46
C ILE A 370 16.18 24.50 15.21
N CYS A 371 17.44 24.86 14.93
CA CYS A 371 18.60 24.34 15.65
C CYS A 371 18.57 24.73 17.15
N SER A 372 18.16 25.95 17.47
CA SER A 372 18.02 26.40 18.86
C SER A 372 16.93 25.62 19.60
N CYS A 373 15.80 25.36 18.94
CA CYS A 373 14.72 24.53 19.49
C CYS A 373 15.16 23.06 19.68
N GLY A 374 15.93 22.50 18.74
CA GLY A 374 16.48 21.14 18.86
C GLY A 374 17.56 21.00 19.94
N GLY A 375 18.34 22.07 20.18
CA GLY A 375 19.40 22.12 21.18
C GLY A 375 18.91 22.23 22.64
N LEU A 376 17.62 22.48 22.87
CA LEU A 376 17.03 22.57 24.23
C LEU A 376 17.05 21.24 25.02
N GLY A 377 17.56 20.14 24.43
CA GLY A 377 17.76 18.84 25.07
C GLY A 377 19.20 18.47 25.46
N TYR A 378 20.21 19.27 25.11
CA TYR A 378 21.61 19.04 25.51
C TYR A 378 22.13 20.21 26.36
N LYS A 379 21.65 20.31 27.60
CA LYS A 379 22.52 20.82 28.67
C LYS A 379 23.30 19.63 29.21
N GLN A 380 24.62 19.77 29.14
CA GLN A 380 25.67 18.81 29.52
C GLN A 380 25.39 18.03 30.81
#